data_AF-A0A835DFK2-F1
#
_entry.id   AF-A0A835DFK2-F1
#
_cell.length_a   1.000
_cell.length_b   1.000
_cell.length_c   1.000
_cell.angle_alpha   90.00
_cell.angle_beta   90.00
_cell.angle_gamma   90.00
#
_symmetry.space_group_name_H-M   'P 1'
#
loop_
_entity.id
_entity.type
_entity.pdbx_description
1 polymer ?
#
loop_
_entity_poly.entity_id
_entity_poly.type
_entity_poly.pdbx_seq_one_letter_code
_entity_poly.pdbx_strand_id
1 'polypeptide(L)'
;MAVPLFNLAPDLKNSLQQSFRLLDEAFDAVPQRAETQGRSEEYVGRWIRERRISRDRIILATKVTGPSGQMTWIRDGPNCLDARNITEAIDNSLLRMRTDYIDLHQIHWPDRYVPMFGQTEYDPTRQFCSVPIDEQLDALGRAVDAGKIRYIGLSNETPYGVMKFLQLAKGVGGSPKIVSVQKRLNKVDITVSSSKLNLGIKEHLGLLDKGDAKLIISLLAYSPLAMGILSGKYFSRDGGPSHARMILFKGKYSEGESRYNLSNAIIKAATKEYIDIAEKYALPPVSLAIAFVLKHPLIASAIFGATKPWQLQEVLKACDINLTPEIIVEIDKVHARSSTWGLHRNVASDTNVLLLYGRLLY
;
A
#
# COMPACT_ATOMS: atom_id res chain seq x y z
N MET A 1 -13.28 2.76 3.57
CA MET A 1 -12.52 2.34 2.36
C MET A 1 -11.69 1.13 2.75
N ALA A 2 -12.22 -0.08 2.54
CA ALA A 2 -11.48 -1.30 2.79
C ALA A 2 -11.05 -1.91 1.46
N VAL A 3 -9.74 -2.01 1.24
CA VAL A 3 -9.20 -2.99 0.31
C VAL A 3 -9.02 -4.24 1.16
N PRO A 4 -9.85 -5.28 1.01
CA PRO A 4 -9.66 -6.49 1.79
C PRO A 4 -8.29 -7.08 1.48
N LEU A 5 -7.51 -7.29 2.54
CA LEU A 5 -6.31 -8.11 2.48
C LEU A 5 -6.75 -9.56 2.36
N PHE A 6 -6.54 -10.17 1.19
CA PHE A 6 -6.68 -11.61 1.04
C PHE A 6 -5.34 -12.26 1.36
N ASN A 7 -5.17 -12.72 2.60
CA ASN A 7 -4.20 -13.78 2.86
C ASN A 7 -4.96 -15.10 2.75
N LEU A 8 -4.92 -15.71 1.56
CA LEU A 8 -5.49 -17.04 1.36
C LEU A 8 -4.60 -18.03 2.12
N ALA A 9 -5.02 -18.42 3.32
CA ALA A 9 -4.36 -19.51 4.03
C ALA A 9 -4.32 -20.75 3.11
N PRO A 10 -3.18 -21.46 3.02
CA PRO A 10 -3.00 -22.58 2.09
C PRO A 10 -4.03 -23.72 2.27
N ASP A 11 -4.67 -23.80 3.44
CA ASP A 11 -5.62 -24.88 3.78
C ASP A 11 -7.10 -24.51 3.57
N LEU A 12 -7.40 -23.32 3.04
CA LEU A 12 -8.78 -22.94 2.70
C LEU A 12 -9.12 -23.56 1.34
N LYS A 13 -9.88 -24.68 1.36
CA LYS A 13 -10.48 -25.37 0.20
C LYS A 13 -11.47 -24.46 -0.57
N ASN A 14 -11.01 -23.36 -1.11
CA ASN A 14 -11.77 -22.62 -2.11
C ASN A 14 -11.67 -23.37 -3.44
N SER A 15 -12.79 -23.52 -4.14
CA SER A 15 -12.66 -23.60 -5.59
C SER A 15 -12.27 -22.21 -6.07
N LEU A 16 -11.22 -22.12 -6.88
CA LEU A 16 -10.74 -20.89 -7.52
C LEU A 16 -11.93 -20.02 -7.97
N GLN A 17 -12.86 -20.61 -8.74
CA GLN A 17 -14.03 -19.95 -9.33
C GLN A 17 -14.93 -19.20 -8.33
N GLN A 18 -14.98 -19.62 -7.07
CA GLN A 18 -15.83 -19.00 -6.05
C GLN A 18 -15.14 -17.83 -5.34
N SER A 19 -13.82 -17.89 -5.13
CA SER A 19 -13.04 -16.72 -4.70
C SER A 19 -13.11 -15.60 -5.74
N PHE A 20 -13.27 -15.93 -7.03
CA PHE A 20 -13.37 -14.92 -8.09
C PHE A 20 -14.71 -14.21 -8.18
N ARG A 21 -15.85 -14.87 -7.91
CA ARG A 21 -17.14 -14.17 -7.85
C ARG A 21 -17.13 -13.01 -6.85
N LEU A 22 -16.42 -13.18 -5.74
CA LEU A 22 -16.29 -12.13 -4.71
C LEU A 22 -15.27 -11.07 -5.04
N LEU A 23 -14.20 -11.43 -5.75
CA LEU A 23 -13.28 -10.45 -6.31
C LEU A 23 -13.94 -9.63 -7.42
N ASP A 24 -14.82 -10.24 -8.23
CA ASP A 24 -15.63 -9.58 -9.26
C ASP A 24 -16.62 -8.59 -8.61
N GLU A 25 -17.37 -9.02 -7.58
CA GLU A 25 -18.25 -8.13 -6.81
C GLU A 25 -17.47 -6.99 -6.12
N ALA A 26 -16.31 -7.29 -5.51
CA ALA A 26 -15.47 -6.28 -4.88
C ALA A 26 -14.82 -5.31 -5.89
N PHE A 27 -14.70 -5.68 -7.16
CA PHE A 27 -14.21 -4.80 -8.23
C PHE A 27 -15.23 -3.70 -8.56
N ASP A 28 -16.54 -4.00 -8.53
CA ASP A 28 -17.61 -3.01 -8.74
C ASP A 28 -17.65 -1.91 -7.68
N ALA A 29 -16.96 -2.13 -6.55
CA ALA A 29 -16.80 -1.14 -5.49
C ALA A 29 -15.70 -0.10 -5.77
N VAL A 30 -14.96 -0.23 -6.88
CA VAL A 30 -13.84 0.64 -7.26
C VAL A 30 -14.10 1.23 -8.67
N PRO A 31 -13.91 2.54 -8.90
CA PRO A 31 -13.38 3.56 -7.99
C PRO A 31 -14.34 3.94 -6.86
N GLN A 32 -13.79 4.65 -5.87
CA GLN A 32 -14.53 5.11 -4.69
C GLN A 32 -15.70 6.00 -5.13
N ARG A 33 -16.90 5.72 -4.61
CA ARG A 33 -18.09 6.58 -4.77
C ARG A 33 -19.07 6.32 -3.62
N ALA A 34 -20.01 7.23 -3.41
CA ALA A 34 -20.96 7.16 -2.32
C ALA A 34 -21.77 5.85 -2.34
N GLU A 35 -22.22 5.42 -3.53
CA GLU A 35 -23.14 4.30 -3.71
C GLU A 35 -22.49 2.94 -3.43
N THR A 36 -21.15 2.87 -3.47
CA THR A 36 -20.38 1.64 -3.28
C THR A 36 -19.51 1.64 -2.04
N GLN A 37 -19.57 2.70 -1.22
CA GLN A 37 -18.82 2.79 0.02
C GLN A 37 -19.22 1.63 0.95
N GLY A 38 -18.23 0.86 1.42
CA GLY A 38 -18.45 -0.23 2.38
C GLY A 38 -18.79 -1.59 1.76
N ARG A 39 -19.18 -1.65 0.48
CA ARG A 39 -19.55 -2.91 -0.18
C ARG A 39 -18.48 -4.00 -0.11
N SER A 40 -17.21 -3.64 -0.24
CA SER A 40 -16.11 -4.62 -0.13
C SER A 40 -16.09 -5.34 1.22
N GLU A 41 -16.45 -4.65 2.32
CA GLU A 41 -16.54 -5.26 3.65
C GLU A 41 -17.77 -6.16 3.76
N GLU A 42 -18.90 -5.74 3.19
CA GLU A 42 -20.13 -6.53 3.16
C GLU A 42 -19.94 -7.84 2.38
N TYR A 43 -19.25 -7.79 1.24
CA TYR A 43 -18.96 -8.97 0.42
C TYR A 43 -18.02 -9.93 1.13
N VAL A 44 -16.97 -9.44 1.79
CA VAL A 44 -16.05 -10.29 2.56
C VAL A 44 -16.76 -10.91 3.75
N GLY A 45 -17.54 -10.13 4.50
CA GLY A 45 -18.34 -10.65 5.61
C GLY A 45 -19.34 -11.71 5.16
N ARG A 46 -20.05 -11.46 4.05
CA ARG A 46 -20.98 -12.42 3.43
C ARG A 46 -20.26 -13.71 3.06
N TRP A 47 -19.11 -13.62 2.40
CA TRP A 47 -18.32 -14.79 2.00
C TRP A 47 -17.93 -15.66 3.18
N ILE A 48 -17.38 -15.07 4.25
CA ILE A 48 -16.94 -15.82 5.44
C ILE A 48 -18.09 -16.63 6.02
N ARG A 49 -19.27 -16.02 6.15
CA ARG A 49 -20.47 -16.66 6.71
C ARG A 49 -21.04 -17.73 5.79
N GLU A 50 -21.23 -17.43 4.51
CA GLU A 50 -21.77 -18.40 3.53
C GLU A 50 -20.89 -19.63 3.42
N ARG A 51 -19.57 -19.45 3.59
CA ARG A 51 -18.59 -20.54 3.57
C ARG A 51 -18.40 -21.22 4.92
N ARG A 52 -18.99 -20.69 5.99
CA ARG A 52 -18.81 -21.15 7.37
C ARG A 52 -17.32 -21.25 7.72
N ILE A 53 -16.53 -20.27 7.29
CA ILE A 53 -15.10 -20.25 7.60
C ILE A 53 -14.94 -19.80 9.05
N SER A 54 -14.27 -20.63 9.84
CA SER A 54 -13.97 -20.29 11.22
C SER A 54 -13.10 -19.04 11.30
N ARG A 55 -13.47 -18.11 12.19
CA ARG A 55 -12.90 -16.75 12.22
C ARG A 55 -11.41 -16.74 12.57
N ASP A 56 -10.93 -17.74 13.31
CA ASP A 56 -9.52 -17.98 13.66
C ASP A 56 -8.63 -18.40 12.48
N ARG A 57 -9.22 -18.78 11.34
CA ARG A 57 -8.49 -19.19 10.11
C ARG A 57 -8.17 -18.05 9.14
N ILE A 58 -8.68 -16.86 9.40
CA ILE A 58 -8.53 -15.69 8.52
C ILE A 58 -7.98 -14.53 9.33
N ILE A 59 -7.06 -13.77 8.73
CA ILE A 59 -6.64 -12.45 9.24
C ILE A 59 -7.44 -11.39 8.48
N LEU A 60 -8.38 -10.74 9.17
CA LEU A 60 -9.14 -9.61 8.62
C LEU A 60 -8.45 -8.29 8.95
N ALA A 61 -8.15 -7.54 7.89
CA ALA A 61 -7.61 -6.22 8.00
C ALA A 61 -8.49 -5.19 7.28
N THR A 62 -8.85 -4.13 7.98
CA THR A 62 -9.59 -2.98 7.42
C THR A 62 -8.97 -1.66 7.89
N LYS A 63 -9.54 -0.53 7.45
CA LYS A 63 -8.93 0.79 7.63
C LYS A 63 -9.96 1.89 7.91
N VAL A 64 -9.61 2.80 8.81
CA VAL A 64 -10.25 4.11 8.94
C VAL A 64 -9.59 5.11 8.00
N THR A 65 -10.38 5.84 7.23
CA THR A 65 -9.87 6.90 6.33
C THR A 65 -9.47 8.12 7.14
N GLY A 66 -8.31 8.71 6.83
CA GLY A 66 -7.97 10.03 7.32
C GLY A 66 -8.81 11.14 6.67
N PRO A 67 -8.49 12.41 6.97
CA PRO A 67 -9.21 13.56 6.44
C PRO A 67 -9.26 13.58 4.91
N SER A 68 -10.40 13.98 4.36
CA SER A 68 -10.55 14.17 2.91
C SER A 68 -11.62 15.21 2.57
N GLY A 69 -11.21 16.30 1.91
CA GLY A 69 -12.14 17.32 1.42
C GLY A 69 -12.99 16.89 0.21
N GLN A 70 -12.74 15.70 -0.36
CA GLN A 70 -13.47 15.20 -1.54
C GLN A 70 -14.45 14.07 -1.21
N MET A 71 -14.23 13.35 -0.11
CA MET A 71 -15.02 12.15 0.25
C MET A 71 -16.09 12.48 1.29
N THR A 72 -16.96 13.45 0.98
CA THR A 72 -18.01 13.95 1.88
C THR A 72 -19.05 12.90 2.27
N TRP A 73 -19.15 11.80 1.52
CA TRP A 73 -20.06 10.68 1.78
C TRP A 73 -19.51 9.67 2.80
N ILE A 74 -18.32 9.87 3.35
CA ILE A 74 -17.75 8.98 4.37
C ILE A 74 -17.93 9.65 5.74
N ARG A 75 -18.84 9.16 6.59
CA ARG A 75 -19.07 9.73 7.94
C ARG A 75 -19.21 11.27 7.90
N ASP A 76 -20.08 11.74 7.01
CA ASP A 76 -20.36 13.17 6.76
C ASP A 76 -19.14 14.03 6.36
N GLY A 77 -18.14 13.39 5.73
CA GLY A 77 -16.89 14.02 5.36
C GLY A 77 -15.94 13.96 6.54
N PRO A 78 -15.07 12.93 6.62
CA PRO A 78 -14.21 12.80 7.77
C PRO A 78 -13.22 13.96 7.68
N ASN A 79 -13.37 14.93 8.58
CA ASN A 79 -12.51 16.11 8.64
C ASN A 79 -11.27 15.83 9.49
N CYS A 80 -11.30 14.75 10.28
CA CYS A 80 -10.32 14.39 11.28
C CYS A 80 -10.35 12.88 11.60
N LEU A 81 -9.31 12.40 12.28
CA LEU A 81 -9.16 11.10 12.92
C LEU A 81 -9.27 11.25 14.44
N ASP A 82 -10.31 11.93 14.91
CA ASP A 82 -10.61 12.02 16.34
C ASP A 82 -11.15 10.69 16.88
N ALA A 83 -11.27 10.61 18.21
CA ALA A 83 -11.76 9.41 18.87
C ALA A 83 -13.15 8.97 18.38
N ARG A 84 -14.02 9.92 18.06
CA ARG A 84 -15.36 9.66 17.53
C ARG A 84 -15.29 8.98 16.16
N ASN A 85 -14.54 9.57 15.22
CA ASN A 85 -14.39 9.05 13.85
C ASN A 85 -13.77 7.66 13.84
N ILE A 86 -12.74 7.43 14.67
CA ILE A 86 -12.09 6.12 14.77
C ILE A 86 -13.07 5.07 15.31
N THR A 87 -13.79 5.39 16.40
CA THR A 87 -14.75 4.48 17.01
C THR A 87 -15.89 4.13 16.05
N GLU A 88 -16.49 5.15 15.42
CA GLU A 88 -17.57 4.97 14.46
C GLU A 88 -17.13 4.17 13.22
N ALA A 89 -15.90 4.39 12.74
CA ALA A 89 -15.37 3.62 11.62
C ALA A 89 -15.17 2.14 11.95
N ILE A 90 -14.68 1.82 13.15
CA ILE A 90 -14.50 0.44 13.62
C ILE A 90 -15.87 -0.25 13.73
N ASP A 91 -16.83 0.39 14.41
CA ASP A 91 -18.15 -0.18 14.66
C ASP A 91 -18.92 -0.44 13.37
N ASN A 92 -18.88 0.52 12.44
CA ASN A 92 -19.47 0.36 11.11
C ASN A 92 -18.79 -0.75 10.30
N SER A 93 -17.48 -0.96 10.45
CA SER A 93 -16.76 -2.03 9.74
C SER A 93 -17.10 -3.40 10.29
N LEU A 94 -17.19 -3.54 11.63
CA LEU A 94 -17.66 -4.75 12.30
C LEU A 94 -19.09 -5.09 11.89
N LEU A 95 -19.98 -4.09 11.85
CA LEU A 95 -21.37 -4.25 11.41
C LEU A 95 -21.48 -4.76 9.97
N ARG A 96 -20.75 -4.14 9.02
CA ARG A 96 -20.77 -4.56 7.60
C ARG A 96 -20.22 -5.97 7.40
N MET A 97 -19.11 -6.29 8.07
CA MET A 97 -18.51 -7.63 7.98
C MET A 97 -19.29 -8.69 8.77
N ARG A 98 -20.12 -8.25 9.74
CA ARG A 98 -20.81 -9.10 10.73
C ARG A 98 -19.84 -10.04 11.45
N THR A 99 -18.86 -9.44 12.10
CA THR A 99 -17.84 -10.11 12.93
C THR A 99 -17.64 -9.30 14.20
N ASP A 100 -17.24 -9.95 15.29
CA ASP A 100 -17.07 -9.28 16.58
C ASP A 100 -15.70 -8.59 16.73
N TYR A 101 -14.72 -9.01 15.92
CA TYR A 101 -13.38 -8.44 15.95
C TYR A 101 -12.68 -8.35 14.59
N ILE A 102 -11.77 -7.40 14.47
CA ILE A 102 -10.83 -7.18 13.36
C ILE A 102 -9.42 -7.57 13.82
N ASP A 103 -8.65 -8.32 13.04
CA ASP A 103 -7.28 -8.67 13.42
C ASP A 103 -6.35 -7.47 13.33
N LEU A 104 -6.43 -6.72 12.23
CA LEU A 104 -5.57 -5.58 11.97
C LEU A 104 -6.38 -4.36 11.51
N HIS A 105 -6.54 -3.37 12.38
CA HIS A 105 -7.17 -2.10 12.02
C HIS A 105 -6.10 -1.05 11.72
N GLN A 106 -6.22 -0.39 10.57
CA GLN A 106 -5.21 0.54 10.08
C GLN A 106 -5.72 1.97 9.95
N ILE A 107 -4.89 2.95 10.30
CA ILE A 107 -5.08 4.32 9.81
C ILE A 107 -4.71 4.31 8.33
N HIS A 108 -5.65 4.62 7.43
CA HIS A 108 -5.46 4.51 5.98
C HIS A 108 -4.47 5.57 5.45
N TRP A 109 -4.56 6.78 5.98
CA TRP A 109 -3.57 7.82 5.79
C TRP A 109 -3.57 8.77 6.98
N PRO A 110 -2.44 9.45 7.25
CA PRO A 110 -2.33 10.31 8.43
C PRO A 110 -3.36 11.42 8.45
N ASP A 111 -3.71 11.85 9.67
CA ASP A 111 -4.52 13.06 9.88
C ASP A 111 -3.77 14.30 9.41
N ARG A 112 -2.52 14.45 9.88
CA ARG A 112 -1.64 15.55 9.52
C ARG A 112 -1.27 15.54 8.04
N TYR A 113 -0.87 16.70 7.56
CA TYR A 113 -0.26 16.83 6.23
C TYR A 113 0.98 15.92 6.10
N VAL A 114 0.93 15.07 5.07
CA VAL A 114 2.06 14.32 4.55
C VAL A 114 1.99 14.30 3.01
N PRO A 115 3.12 14.19 2.30
CA PRO A 115 3.13 14.08 0.85
C PRO A 115 2.45 12.76 0.46
N MET A 116 1.39 12.87 -0.33
CA MET A 116 0.56 11.74 -0.71
C MET A 116 0.18 11.80 -2.19
N PHE A 117 -0.30 10.66 -2.70
CA PHE A 117 -0.97 10.57 -3.99
C PHE A 117 -0.17 11.13 -5.20
N GLY A 118 1.15 10.89 -5.21
CA GLY A 118 2.06 11.32 -6.28
C GLY A 118 3.06 12.39 -5.83
N GLN A 119 2.79 13.07 -4.71
CA GLN A 119 3.75 13.98 -4.09
C GLN A 119 4.83 13.20 -3.33
N THR A 120 6.07 13.71 -3.39
CA THR A 120 7.24 13.07 -2.79
C THR A 120 7.94 13.90 -1.74
N GLU A 121 7.70 15.22 -1.75
CA GLU A 121 8.41 16.18 -0.91
C GLU A 121 7.48 16.80 0.12
N TYR A 122 8.01 16.96 1.33
CA TYR A 122 7.30 17.56 2.44
C TYR A 122 7.39 19.08 2.37
N ASP A 123 6.23 19.74 2.29
CA ASP A 123 6.11 21.19 2.33
C ASP A 123 5.57 21.65 3.71
N PRO A 124 6.40 22.29 4.55
CA PRO A 124 5.96 22.75 5.87
C PRO A 124 4.87 23.82 5.80
N THR A 125 4.72 24.54 4.68
CA THR A 125 3.69 25.59 4.51
C THR A 125 2.28 25.04 4.34
N ARG A 126 2.15 23.73 4.05
CA ARG A 126 0.88 23.04 3.83
C ARG A 126 0.33 22.35 5.08
N GLN A 127 0.95 22.59 6.23
CA GLN A 127 0.45 22.12 7.51
C GLN A 127 -0.93 22.70 7.80
N PHE A 128 -1.77 21.90 8.44
CA PHE A 128 -3.09 22.29 8.94
C PHE A 128 -3.28 21.72 10.34
N CYS A 129 -4.25 22.27 11.08
CA CYS A 129 -4.59 21.74 12.40
C CYS A 129 -5.05 20.29 12.25
N SER A 130 -4.38 19.39 12.95
CA SER A 130 -4.57 17.95 12.84
C SER A 130 -4.74 17.33 14.21
N VAL A 131 -5.52 16.26 14.29
CA VAL A 131 -5.69 15.50 15.53
C VAL A 131 -4.33 14.97 15.99
N PRO A 132 -3.92 15.22 17.24
CA PRO A 132 -2.67 14.70 17.79
C PRO A 132 -2.57 13.16 17.71
N ILE A 133 -1.35 12.63 17.55
CA ILE A 133 -1.12 11.19 17.41
C ILE A 133 -1.47 10.42 18.68
N ASP A 134 -1.31 11.02 19.85
CA ASP A 134 -1.69 10.47 21.15
C ASP A 134 -3.20 10.31 21.29
N GLU A 135 -4.01 11.27 20.83
CA GLU A 135 -5.48 11.10 20.80
C GLU A 135 -5.89 9.96 19.86
N GLN A 136 -5.31 9.89 18.66
CA GLN A 136 -5.53 8.79 17.72
C GLN A 136 -5.17 7.43 18.33
N LEU A 137 -4.03 7.37 19.03
CA LEU A 137 -3.52 6.17 19.67
C LEU A 137 -4.40 5.75 20.86
N ASP A 138 -4.89 6.69 21.67
CA ASP A 138 -5.81 6.43 22.78
C ASP A 138 -7.12 5.79 22.27
N ALA A 139 -7.71 6.35 21.21
CA ALA A 139 -8.93 5.80 20.61
C ALA A 139 -8.74 4.37 20.08
N LEU A 140 -7.60 4.11 19.42
CA LEU A 140 -7.24 2.76 18.96
C LEU A 140 -6.95 1.82 20.14
N GLY A 141 -6.30 2.30 21.20
CA GLY A 141 -6.04 1.56 22.43
C GLY A 141 -7.33 1.09 23.10
N ARG A 142 -8.30 2.00 23.28
CA ARG A 142 -9.63 1.66 23.80
C ARG A 142 -10.34 0.59 22.97
N ALA A 143 -10.18 0.60 21.64
CA ALA A 143 -10.74 -0.43 20.77
C ALA A 143 -10.02 -1.78 20.90
N VAL A 144 -8.71 -1.79 21.20
CA VAL A 144 -7.97 -3.01 21.54
C VAL A 144 -8.47 -3.58 22.87
N ASP A 145 -8.57 -2.74 23.90
CA ASP A 145 -9.01 -3.16 25.24
C ASP A 145 -10.45 -3.68 25.23
N ALA A 146 -11.31 -3.09 24.40
CA ALA A 146 -12.67 -3.56 24.17
C ALA A 146 -12.76 -4.85 23.32
N GLY A 147 -11.62 -5.38 22.82
CA GLY A 147 -11.58 -6.59 21.99
C GLY A 147 -12.09 -6.42 20.55
N LYS A 148 -12.45 -5.19 20.14
CA LYS A 148 -12.96 -4.88 18.79
C LYS A 148 -11.88 -5.02 17.72
N ILE A 149 -10.63 -4.72 18.08
CA ILE A 149 -9.46 -4.88 17.20
C ILE A 149 -8.33 -5.60 17.95
N ARG A 150 -7.52 -6.43 17.27
CA ARG A 150 -6.38 -7.12 17.92
C ARG A 150 -5.07 -6.36 17.79
N TYR A 151 -4.82 -5.80 16.61
CA TYR A 151 -3.61 -5.09 16.27
C TYR A 151 -3.91 -3.80 15.50
N ILE A 152 -2.98 -2.87 15.63
CA ILE A 152 -2.95 -1.58 14.97
C ILE A 152 -1.94 -1.62 13.83
N GLY A 153 -2.28 -1.03 12.70
CA GLY A 153 -1.32 -0.72 11.65
C GLY A 153 -1.46 0.71 11.17
N LEU A 154 -0.47 1.15 10.43
CA LEU A 154 -0.46 2.47 9.81
C LEU A 154 -0.41 2.30 8.29
N SER A 155 -0.88 3.28 7.54
CA SER A 155 -0.80 3.24 6.08
C SER A 155 -0.46 4.62 5.55
N ASN A 156 0.30 4.64 4.46
CA ASN A 156 0.79 5.86 3.83
C ASN A 156 1.63 6.79 4.73
N GLU A 157 2.07 6.31 5.88
CA GLU A 157 2.88 7.06 6.84
C GLU A 157 4.32 7.35 6.36
N THR A 158 4.99 8.25 7.08
CA THR A 158 6.40 8.63 7.03
C THR A 158 7.16 8.03 8.21
N PRO A 159 8.52 8.00 8.18
CA PRO A 159 9.29 7.45 9.30
C PRO A 159 8.99 8.18 10.62
N TYR A 160 8.87 9.52 10.56
CA TYR A 160 8.52 10.35 11.71
C TYR A 160 7.24 9.88 12.39
N GLY A 161 6.18 9.67 11.62
CA GLY A 161 4.89 9.30 12.17
C GLY A 161 4.91 7.92 12.81
N VAL A 162 5.48 6.91 12.13
CA VAL A 162 5.69 5.57 12.69
C VAL A 162 6.44 5.66 14.02
N MET A 163 7.53 6.42 14.07
CA MET A 163 8.32 6.58 15.27
C MET A 163 7.58 7.30 16.40
N LYS A 164 6.79 8.33 16.07
CA LYS A 164 6.00 9.06 17.05
C LYS A 164 4.92 8.18 17.68
N PHE A 165 4.21 7.39 16.86
CA PHE A 165 3.26 6.39 17.32
C PHE A 165 3.92 5.38 18.28
N LEU A 166 5.09 4.85 17.91
CA LEU A 166 5.83 3.90 18.75
C LEU A 166 6.33 4.52 20.06
N GLN A 167 6.81 5.75 20.01
CA GLN A 167 7.26 6.49 21.20
C GLN A 167 6.12 6.67 22.19
N LEU A 168 4.95 7.12 21.70
CA LEU A 168 3.78 7.36 22.55
C LEU A 168 3.22 6.06 23.12
N ALA A 169 3.20 4.97 22.34
CA ALA A 169 2.77 3.65 22.81
C ALA A 169 3.63 3.12 23.98
N LYS A 170 4.94 3.40 23.98
CA LYS A 170 5.83 3.04 25.11
C LYS A 170 5.55 3.87 26.36
N GLY A 171 5.22 5.15 26.20
CA GLY A 171 5.01 6.07 27.32
C GLY A 171 3.79 5.75 28.20
N VAL A 172 2.82 5.00 27.67
CA VAL A 172 1.58 4.62 28.37
C VAL A 172 1.62 3.24 29.03
N GLY A 173 2.80 2.61 29.11
CA GLY A 173 2.98 1.31 29.80
C GLY A 173 2.40 0.08 29.09
N GLY A 174 1.86 0.24 27.88
CA GLY A 174 1.31 -0.84 27.06
C GLY A 174 2.34 -1.47 26.13
N SER A 175 2.14 -2.73 25.76
CA SER A 175 2.86 -3.33 24.62
C SER A 175 2.45 -2.61 23.32
N PRO A 176 3.38 -2.21 22.44
CA PRO A 176 3.01 -1.61 21.16
C PRO A 176 2.20 -2.62 20.34
N LYS A 177 0.88 -2.40 20.24
CA LYS A 177 0.00 -3.17 19.35
C LYS A 177 0.11 -2.70 17.90
N ILE A 178 1.00 -1.76 17.62
CA ILE A 178 1.34 -1.27 16.30
C ILE A 178 2.33 -2.25 15.70
N VAL A 179 1.92 -3.01 14.68
CA VAL A 179 2.69 -4.14 14.15
C VAL A 179 3.04 -4.01 12.68
N SER A 180 2.40 -3.08 11.97
CA SER A 180 2.57 -2.99 10.52
C SER A 180 2.45 -1.58 9.95
N VAL A 181 3.11 -1.38 8.81
CA VAL A 181 2.92 -0.22 7.94
C VAL A 181 2.59 -0.70 6.53
N GLN A 182 1.42 -0.33 6.04
CA GLN A 182 1.00 -0.56 4.65
C GLN A 182 1.48 0.59 3.75
N LYS A 183 2.33 0.28 2.77
CA LYS A 183 2.91 1.30 1.87
C LYS A 183 2.97 0.80 0.43
N ARG A 184 2.96 1.76 -0.50
CA ARG A 184 3.16 1.49 -1.92
C ARG A 184 4.58 1.00 -2.11
N LEU A 185 4.74 -0.15 -2.75
CA LEU A 185 6.06 -0.67 -3.08
C LEU A 185 6.00 -1.42 -4.40
N ASN A 186 6.63 -0.85 -5.42
CA ASN A 186 6.87 -1.44 -6.73
C ASN A 186 8.02 -0.68 -7.39
N LYS A 187 8.55 -1.21 -8.50
CA LYS A 187 9.75 -0.69 -9.16
C LYS A 187 9.51 0.45 -10.17
N VAL A 188 8.26 0.67 -10.57
CA VAL A 188 7.84 1.81 -11.41
C VAL A 188 7.61 3.06 -10.54
N ASP A 189 7.35 2.86 -9.25
CA ASP A 189 7.29 3.92 -8.26
C ASP A 189 8.72 4.43 -7.99
N ILE A 190 9.14 5.34 -8.87
CA ILE A 190 10.44 6.02 -8.91
C ILE A 190 10.59 7.00 -7.72
N THR A 191 9.60 7.08 -6.83
CA THR A 191 9.61 8.05 -5.75
C THR A 191 10.69 7.73 -4.71
N VAL A 192 11.63 8.66 -4.57
CA VAL A 192 12.69 8.70 -3.53
C VAL A 192 12.11 8.52 -2.11
N SER A 193 10.82 8.76 -1.91
CA SER A 193 10.10 8.55 -0.65
C SER A 193 10.06 7.07 -0.22
N SER A 194 9.90 6.13 -1.15
CA SER A 194 9.85 4.69 -0.84
C SER A 194 11.21 4.15 -0.41
N SER A 195 12.30 4.65 -1.01
CA SER A 195 13.67 4.31 -0.61
C SER A 195 14.09 5.00 0.70
N LYS A 196 13.70 6.27 0.92
CA LYS A 196 13.96 7.00 2.18
C LYS A 196 13.21 6.43 3.38
N LEU A 197 11.96 5.98 3.21
CA LEU A 197 11.22 5.28 4.27
C LEU A 197 11.85 3.92 4.58
N ASN A 198 12.23 3.16 3.56
CA ASN A 198 12.94 1.90 3.76
C ASN A 198 14.27 2.12 4.48
N LEU A 199 15.00 3.20 4.22
CA LEU A 199 16.23 3.52 4.95
C LEU A 199 15.95 4.00 6.38
N GLY A 200 15.03 4.95 6.58
CA GLY A 200 14.70 5.45 7.93
C GLY A 200 14.05 4.40 8.84
N ILE A 201 13.22 3.52 8.28
CA ILE A 201 12.68 2.36 9.01
C ILE A 201 13.75 1.29 9.20
N LYS A 202 14.60 0.97 8.21
CA LYS A 202 15.70 -0.03 8.39
C LYS A 202 16.73 0.42 9.42
N GLU A 203 17.15 1.67 9.37
CA GLU A 203 18.09 2.25 10.32
C GLU A 203 17.51 2.14 11.73
N HIS A 204 16.24 2.52 11.93
CA HIS A 204 15.65 2.49 13.26
C HIS A 204 15.25 1.07 13.73
N LEU A 205 14.70 0.22 12.86
CA LEU A 205 14.39 -1.18 13.21
C LEU A 205 15.67 -2.00 13.44
N GLY A 206 16.74 -1.73 12.69
CA GLY A 206 18.06 -2.32 12.92
C GLY A 206 18.74 -1.83 14.21
N LEU A 207 18.43 -0.62 14.68
CA LEU A 207 18.86 -0.12 15.99
C LEU A 207 18.03 -0.69 17.15
N LEU A 208 16.75 -1.00 16.91
CA LEU A 208 15.87 -1.67 17.88
C LEU A 208 16.13 -3.19 17.99
N ASP A 209 16.93 -3.77 17.09
CA ASP A 209 17.37 -5.17 17.11
C ASP A 209 18.44 -5.45 18.19
N LYS A 210 18.95 -4.40 18.88
CA LYS A 210 20.01 -4.52 19.91
C LYS A 210 19.50 -4.65 21.35
N GLY A 211 18.25 -5.06 21.58
CA GLY A 211 17.71 -5.30 22.92
C GLY A 211 16.65 -6.40 22.99
N ASP A 212 16.36 -6.89 24.20
CA ASP A 212 15.50 -8.06 24.49
C ASP A 212 14.01 -7.92 24.04
N ALA A 213 13.59 -6.73 23.62
CA ALA A 213 12.26 -6.48 23.07
C ALA A 213 12.36 -6.20 21.56
N LYS A 214 12.35 -7.27 20.76
CA LYS A 214 12.38 -7.21 19.29
C LYS A 214 11.13 -6.50 18.75
N LEU A 215 11.19 -5.19 18.55
CA LEU A 215 10.10 -4.43 17.95
C LEU A 215 10.18 -4.59 16.43
N ILE A 216 9.47 -5.58 15.88
CA ILE A 216 9.37 -5.76 14.42
C ILE A 216 8.12 -5.04 13.93
N ILE A 217 8.31 -3.89 13.27
CA ILE A 217 7.28 -3.33 12.40
C ILE A 217 7.42 -3.94 11.02
N SER A 218 6.41 -4.71 10.60
CA SER A 218 6.39 -5.32 9.27
C SER A 218 5.79 -4.41 8.21
N LEU A 219 6.24 -4.54 6.98
CA LEU A 219 5.67 -3.83 5.84
C LEU A 219 4.63 -4.69 5.11
N LEU A 220 3.50 -4.07 4.77
CA LEU A 220 2.48 -4.64 3.88
C LEU A 220 2.52 -3.86 2.56
N ALA A 221 3.08 -4.46 1.51
CA ALA A 221 3.27 -3.78 0.24
C ALA A 221 1.95 -3.73 -0.55
N TYR A 222 1.48 -2.54 -0.94
CA TYR A 222 0.34 -2.42 -1.86
C TYR A 222 0.77 -1.93 -3.25
N SER A 223 -0.07 -2.23 -4.25
CA SER A 223 0.21 -1.97 -5.68
C SER A 223 1.56 -2.53 -6.16
N PRO A 224 1.91 -3.80 -5.87
CA PRO A 224 3.17 -4.41 -6.33
C PRO A 224 3.29 -4.44 -7.86
N LEU A 225 2.17 -4.43 -8.58
CA LEU A 225 2.11 -4.42 -10.05
C LEU A 225 1.94 -3.02 -10.66
N ALA A 226 2.03 -1.94 -9.88
CA ALA A 226 1.81 -0.57 -10.35
C ALA A 226 0.49 -0.42 -11.16
N MET A 227 -0.63 -0.81 -10.57
CA MET A 227 -1.95 -0.85 -11.25
C MET A 227 -2.01 -1.71 -12.52
N GLY A 228 -1.14 -2.73 -12.59
CA GLY A 228 -1.05 -3.68 -13.70
C GLY A 228 -0.03 -3.28 -14.77
N ILE A 229 0.69 -2.16 -14.62
CA ILE A 229 1.70 -1.72 -15.56
C ILE A 229 2.81 -2.75 -15.73
N LEU A 230 3.29 -3.32 -14.62
CA LEU A 230 4.37 -4.31 -14.61
C LEU A 230 3.99 -5.68 -15.24
N SER A 231 2.74 -5.86 -15.66
CA SER A 231 2.36 -7.02 -16.49
C SER A 231 2.63 -6.79 -17.99
N GLY A 232 2.97 -5.56 -18.40
CA GLY A 232 3.13 -5.17 -19.80
C GLY A 232 1.82 -4.91 -20.56
N LYS A 233 0.66 -5.21 -19.97
CA LYS A 233 -0.64 -5.18 -20.67
C LYS A 233 -1.01 -3.86 -21.34
N TYR A 234 -0.47 -2.72 -20.89
CA TYR A 234 -0.79 -1.40 -21.44
C TYR A 234 0.11 -0.97 -22.61
N PHE A 235 1.19 -1.71 -22.86
CA PHE A 235 2.21 -1.34 -23.86
C PHE A 235 2.27 -2.30 -25.05
N SER A 236 1.24 -3.13 -25.23
CA SER A 236 1.04 -3.89 -26.47
C SER A 236 0.78 -2.95 -27.66
N ARG A 237 0.98 -3.44 -28.89
CA ARG A 237 0.78 -2.66 -30.11
C ARG A 237 -0.61 -2.02 -30.20
N ASP A 238 -1.64 -2.71 -29.70
CA ASP A 238 -3.03 -2.27 -29.76
C ASP A 238 -3.45 -1.38 -28.55
N GLY A 239 -2.50 -0.88 -27.75
CA GLY A 239 -2.77 0.01 -26.61
C GLY A 239 -3.30 -0.66 -25.35
N GLY A 240 -3.48 -1.99 -25.39
CA GLY A 240 -3.84 -2.83 -24.26
C GLY A 240 -5.34 -3.14 -24.17
N PRO A 241 -5.74 -4.08 -23.29
CA PRO A 241 -7.13 -4.52 -23.23
C PRO A 241 -8.09 -3.43 -22.71
N SER A 242 -9.20 -3.17 -23.39
CA SER A 242 -10.17 -2.10 -23.03
C SER A 242 -10.69 -2.18 -21.59
N HIS A 243 -10.88 -3.38 -21.06
CA HIS A 243 -11.30 -3.64 -19.67
C HIS A 243 -10.18 -3.45 -18.62
N ALA A 244 -8.95 -3.10 -19.01
CA ALA A 244 -7.86 -2.92 -18.07
C ALA A 244 -8.04 -1.62 -17.28
N ARG A 245 -7.74 -1.65 -15.98
CA ARG A 245 -8.06 -0.59 -15.00
C ARG A 245 -7.75 0.84 -15.49
N MET A 246 -6.51 1.08 -15.96
CA MET A 246 -6.08 2.42 -16.37
C MET A 246 -6.70 2.89 -17.69
N ILE A 247 -7.28 1.98 -18.47
CA ILE A 247 -8.02 2.30 -19.71
C ILE A 247 -9.49 2.52 -19.37
N LEU A 248 -10.09 1.59 -18.64
CA LEU A 248 -11.50 1.63 -18.23
C LEU A 248 -11.86 2.88 -17.42
N PHE A 249 -10.96 3.32 -16.54
CA PHE A 249 -11.19 4.47 -15.65
C PHE A 249 -10.40 5.73 -16.05
N LYS A 250 -9.98 5.82 -17.31
CA LYS A 250 -9.27 7.00 -17.83
C LYS A 250 -10.09 8.28 -17.59
N GLY A 251 -9.46 9.28 -16.98
CA GLY A 251 -10.07 10.56 -16.59
C GLY A 251 -11.03 10.48 -15.39
N LYS A 252 -11.25 9.29 -14.82
CA LYS A 252 -12.16 9.05 -13.68
C LYS A 252 -11.43 8.56 -12.43
N TYR A 253 -10.14 8.24 -12.54
CA TYR A 253 -9.33 7.74 -11.42
C TYR A 253 -8.06 8.56 -11.22
N SER A 254 -8.26 9.82 -10.81
CA SER A 254 -7.20 10.83 -10.63
C SER A 254 -6.04 10.36 -9.75
N GLU A 255 -6.33 9.64 -8.65
CA GLU A 255 -5.31 9.08 -7.75
C GLU A 255 -4.37 8.07 -8.46
N GLY A 256 -4.91 7.29 -9.40
CA GLY A 256 -4.13 6.34 -10.16
C GLY A 256 -3.30 7.01 -11.23
N GLU A 257 -3.90 7.97 -11.94
CA GLU A 257 -3.26 8.72 -13.01
C GLU A 257 -2.15 9.65 -12.49
N SER A 258 -2.32 10.25 -11.31
CA SER A 258 -1.28 11.07 -10.66
C SER A 258 -0.05 10.26 -10.28
N ARG A 259 -0.22 8.97 -9.96
CA ARG A 259 0.87 8.06 -9.62
C ARG A 259 1.51 7.43 -10.85
N TYR A 260 0.70 7.06 -11.84
CA TYR A 260 1.15 6.30 -12.99
C TYR A 260 0.57 6.86 -14.29
N ASN A 261 1.29 7.80 -14.89
CA ASN A 261 0.94 8.32 -16.19
C ASN A 261 1.44 7.35 -17.29
N LEU A 262 0.50 6.68 -17.98
CA LEU A 262 0.83 5.74 -19.08
C LEU A 262 1.57 6.39 -20.25
N SER A 263 1.42 7.71 -20.43
CA SER A 263 2.15 8.47 -21.44
C SER A 263 3.59 8.81 -21.04
N ASN A 264 3.99 8.50 -19.79
CA ASN A 264 5.35 8.75 -19.32
C ASN A 264 6.34 7.77 -19.99
N ALA A 265 7.22 8.31 -20.83
CA ALA A 265 8.21 7.55 -21.57
C ALA A 265 9.17 6.75 -20.65
N ILE A 266 9.47 7.28 -19.45
CA ILE A 266 10.34 6.60 -18.48
C ILE A 266 9.61 5.36 -17.92
N ILE A 267 8.34 5.49 -17.54
CA ILE A 267 7.53 4.36 -17.06
C ILE A 267 7.44 3.28 -18.15
N LYS A 268 7.19 3.69 -19.40
CA LYS A 268 7.11 2.77 -20.53
C LYS A 268 8.43 2.05 -20.80
N ALA A 269 9.54 2.78 -20.84
CA ALA A 269 10.88 2.21 -21.05
C ALA A 269 11.26 1.24 -19.92
N ALA A 270 11.12 1.66 -18.66
CA ALA A 270 11.42 0.83 -17.49
C ALA A 270 10.57 -0.45 -17.48
N THR A 271 9.27 -0.34 -17.78
CA THR A 271 8.37 -1.50 -17.84
C THR A 271 8.81 -2.48 -18.91
N LYS A 272 9.19 -1.99 -20.10
CA LYS A 272 9.71 -2.85 -21.17
C LYS A 272 10.98 -3.57 -20.72
N GLU A 273 11.93 -2.86 -20.11
CA GLU A 273 13.17 -3.50 -19.63
C GLU A 273 12.90 -4.56 -18.55
N TYR A 274 11.93 -4.35 -17.65
CA TYR A 274 11.54 -5.40 -16.68
C TYR A 274 10.89 -6.61 -17.36
N ILE A 275 10.16 -6.42 -18.45
CA ILE A 275 9.59 -7.52 -19.25
C ILE A 275 10.71 -8.26 -19.98
N ASP A 276 11.66 -7.55 -20.58
CA ASP A 276 12.82 -8.15 -21.25
C ASP A 276 13.64 -9.01 -20.25
N ILE A 277 13.80 -8.56 -19.00
CA ILE A 277 14.40 -9.36 -17.91
C ILE A 277 13.55 -10.60 -17.62
N ALA A 278 12.23 -10.45 -17.49
CA ALA A 278 11.33 -11.57 -17.22
C ALA A 278 11.44 -12.65 -18.32
N GLU A 279 11.44 -12.24 -19.59
CA GLU A 279 11.59 -13.11 -20.76
C GLU A 279 12.95 -13.81 -20.78
N LYS A 280 14.05 -13.08 -20.54
CA LYS A 280 15.41 -13.62 -20.47
C LYS A 280 15.54 -14.78 -19.48
N TYR A 281 14.85 -14.70 -18.34
CA TYR A 281 14.90 -15.71 -17.28
C TYR A 281 13.69 -16.66 -17.30
N ALA A 282 12.86 -16.64 -18.36
CA ALA A 282 11.66 -17.45 -18.49
C ALA A 282 10.67 -17.33 -17.30
N LEU A 283 10.56 -16.12 -16.74
CA LEU A 283 9.64 -15.80 -15.64
C LEU A 283 8.42 -15.04 -16.16
N PRO A 284 7.20 -15.31 -15.67
CA PRO A 284 6.06 -14.45 -15.95
C PRO A 284 6.30 -13.03 -15.37
N PRO A 285 6.06 -11.93 -16.12
CA PRO A 285 6.32 -10.57 -15.64
C PRO A 285 5.61 -10.22 -14.33
N VAL A 286 4.37 -10.69 -14.17
CA VAL A 286 3.58 -10.54 -12.94
C VAL A 286 4.29 -11.20 -11.76
N SER A 287 4.78 -12.43 -11.95
CA SER A 287 5.44 -13.19 -10.90
C SER A 287 6.81 -12.61 -10.56
N LEU A 288 7.58 -12.13 -11.54
CA LEU A 288 8.84 -11.40 -11.31
C LEU A 288 8.62 -10.17 -10.41
N ALA A 289 7.62 -9.35 -10.74
CA ALA A 289 7.32 -8.14 -9.99
C ALA A 289 6.90 -8.42 -8.55
N ILE A 290 6.04 -9.42 -8.32
CA ILE A 290 5.60 -9.81 -6.97
C ILE A 290 6.75 -10.45 -6.18
N ALA A 291 7.51 -11.36 -6.77
CA ALA A 291 8.66 -12.01 -6.13
C ALA A 291 9.71 -10.99 -5.68
N PHE A 292 9.92 -9.94 -6.49
CA PHE A 292 10.82 -8.85 -6.13
C PHE A 292 10.37 -8.13 -4.86
N VAL A 293 9.07 -7.85 -4.74
CA VAL A 293 8.49 -7.24 -3.54
C VAL A 293 8.65 -8.15 -2.33
N LEU A 294 8.32 -9.43 -2.47
CA LEU A 294 8.37 -10.42 -1.39
C LEU A 294 9.80 -10.69 -0.87
N LYS A 295 10.83 -10.53 -1.72
CA LYS A 295 12.24 -10.71 -1.32
C LYS A 295 12.73 -9.66 -0.32
N HIS A 296 12.06 -8.51 -0.20
CA HIS A 296 12.53 -7.45 0.67
C HIS A 296 12.38 -7.85 2.15
N PRO A 297 13.44 -7.80 2.98
CA PRO A 297 13.47 -8.44 4.30
C PRO A 297 12.48 -7.87 5.33
N LEU A 298 11.98 -6.65 5.11
CA LEU A 298 10.94 -6.04 5.97
C LEU A 298 9.51 -6.32 5.52
N ILE A 299 9.30 -6.90 4.32
CA ILE A 299 7.96 -7.17 3.80
C ILE A 299 7.44 -8.46 4.43
N ALA A 300 6.30 -8.36 5.12
CA ALA A 300 5.58 -9.54 5.60
C ALA A 300 4.58 -10.07 4.57
N SER A 301 4.01 -9.19 3.72
CA SER A 301 3.02 -9.58 2.72
C SER A 301 2.93 -8.56 1.57
N ALA A 302 2.55 -9.06 0.39
CA ALA A 302 2.20 -8.24 -0.76
C ALA A 302 0.68 -8.28 -1.02
N ILE A 303 0.03 -7.12 -0.95
CA ILE A 303 -1.38 -6.92 -1.25
C ILE A 303 -1.55 -6.78 -2.76
N PHE A 304 -2.12 -7.79 -3.38
CA PHE A 304 -2.43 -7.82 -4.80
C PHE A 304 -3.95 -7.64 -5.04
N GLY A 305 -4.31 -7.35 -6.29
CA GLY A 305 -5.69 -7.37 -6.74
C GLY A 305 -5.78 -8.16 -8.03
N ALA A 306 -6.84 -8.95 -8.17
CA ALA A 306 -7.13 -9.75 -9.36
C ALA A 306 -8.60 -9.58 -9.73
N THR A 307 -8.90 -9.50 -11.02
CA THR A 307 -10.27 -9.42 -11.58
C THR A 307 -10.62 -10.64 -12.42
N LYS A 308 -9.70 -11.60 -12.54
CA LYS A 308 -9.89 -12.85 -13.26
C LYS A 308 -9.19 -14.01 -12.57
N PRO A 309 -9.75 -15.24 -12.69
CA PRO A 309 -9.19 -16.42 -12.08
C PRO A 309 -7.70 -16.69 -12.30
N TRP A 310 -7.30 -16.59 -13.56
CA TRP A 310 -5.94 -16.87 -13.99
C TRP A 310 -4.91 -15.88 -13.43
N GLN A 311 -5.31 -14.64 -13.12
CA GLN A 311 -4.39 -13.64 -12.53
C GLN A 311 -3.92 -14.06 -11.13
N LEU A 312 -4.77 -14.74 -10.35
CA LEU A 312 -4.34 -15.25 -9.04
C LEU A 312 -3.27 -16.32 -9.21
N GLN A 313 -3.40 -17.22 -10.19
CA GLN A 313 -2.41 -18.26 -10.42
C GLN A 313 -1.04 -17.66 -10.76
N GLU A 314 -1.00 -16.59 -11.56
CA GLU A 314 0.24 -15.86 -11.84
C GLU A 314 0.84 -15.20 -10.59
N VAL A 315 0.00 -14.63 -9.72
CA VAL A 315 0.46 -14.03 -8.46
C VAL A 315 0.97 -15.11 -7.49
N LEU A 316 0.26 -16.23 -7.34
CA LEU A 316 0.65 -17.31 -6.42
C LEU A 316 1.96 -17.96 -6.82
N LYS A 317 2.21 -18.12 -8.13
CA LYS A 317 3.51 -18.60 -8.65
C LYS A 317 4.69 -17.74 -8.20
N ALA A 318 4.48 -16.48 -7.84
CA ALA A 318 5.55 -15.61 -7.36
C ALA A 318 6.14 -16.06 -6.02
N CYS A 319 5.37 -16.79 -5.20
CA CYS A 319 5.84 -17.33 -3.93
C CYS A 319 6.93 -18.40 -4.10
N ASP A 320 6.97 -19.05 -5.26
CA ASP A 320 7.90 -20.14 -5.58
C ASP A 320 9.12 -19.65 -6.37
N ILE A 321 9.18 -18.36 -6.73
CA ILE A 321 10.28 -17.80 -7.52
C ILE A 321 11.46 -17.42 -6.62
N ASN A 322 12.60 -18.06 -6.87
CA ASN A 322 13.88 -17.61 -6.34
C ASN A 322 14.53 -16.59 -7.28
N LEU A 323 14.58 -15.31 -6.88
CA LEU A 323 15.31 -14.30 -7.62
C LEU A 323 16.80 -14.42 -7.30
N THR A 324 17.60 -14.90 -8.25
CA THR A 324 19.05 -14.99 -8.08
C THR A 324 19.69 -13.59 -7.96
N PRO A 325 20.91 -13.48 -7.40
CA PRO A 325 21.62 -12.20 -7.34
C PRO A 325 21.76 -11.51 -8.70
N GLU A 326 21.93 -12.27 -9.78
CA GLU A 326 22.07 -11.77 -11.14
C GLU A 326 20.79 -11.06 -11.62
N ILE A 327 19.63 -11.68 -11.39
CA ILE A 327 18.32 -11.10 -11.72
C ILE A 327 18.12 -9.79 -10.95
N ILE A 328 18.48 -9.76 -9.66
CA ILE A 328 18.36 -8.56 -8.83
C ILE A 328 19.25 -7.44 -9.35
N VAL A 329 20.50 -7.73 -9.72
CA VAL A 329 21.42 -6.74 -10.28
C VAL A 329 20.86 -6.13 -11.56
N GLU A 330 20.22 -6.93 -12.43
CA GLU A 330 19.57 -6.40 -13.63
C GLU A 330 18.37 -5.51 -13.31
N ILE A 331 17.51 -5.94 -12.38
CA ILE A 331 16.37 -5.13 -11.91
C ILE A 331 16.85 -3.80 -11.32
N ASP A 332 17.91 -3.82 -10.51
CA ASP A 332 18.44 -2.62 -9.86
C ASP A 332 19.09 -1.65 -10.86
N LYS A 333 19.70 -2.15 -11.94
CA LYS A 333 20.20 -1.30 -13.05
C LYS A 333 19.07 -0.53 -13.74
N VAL A 334 17.94 -1.20 -14.02
CA VAL A 334 16.76 -0.53 -14.62
C VAL A 334 16.23 0.54 -13.66
N HIS A 335 16.15 0.22 -12.37
CA HIS A 335 15.66 1.16 -11.35
C HIS A 335 16.58 2.38 -11.19
N ALA A 336 17.90 2.18 -11.14
CA ALA A 336 18.87 3.27 -10.99
C ALA A 336 18.78 4.28 -12.15
N ARG A 337 18.65 3.78 -13.39
CA ARG A 337 18.38 4.62 -14.57
C ARG A 337 17.04 5.33 -14.42
N SER A 338 15.95 4.61 -14.20
CA SER A 338 14.61 5.21 -14.11
C SER A 338 14.51 6.33 -13.05
N SER A 339 15.26 6.21 -11.96
CA SER A 339 15.31 7.20 -10.87
C SER A 339 16.16 8.43 -11.16
N THR A 340 17.26 8.30 -11.90
CA THR A 340 18.09 9.45 -12.31
C THR A 340 17.39 10.31 -13.36
N TRP A 341 16.57 9.71 -14.24
CA TRP A 341 15.82 10.45 -15.26
C TRP A 341 14.71 11.32 -14.68
N GLY A 342 14.15 10.95 -13.51
CA GLY A 342 13.20 11.79 -12.77
C GLY A 342 13.84 13.04 -12.15
N LEU A 343 15.11 12.96 -11.74
CA LEU A 343 15.85 14.09 -11.16
C LEU A 343 16.23 15.13 -12.23
N HIS A 344 16.62 14.71 -13.44
CA HIS A 344 17.05 15.67 -14.48
C HIS A 344 15.92 16.51 -15.08
N ARG A 345 14.65 16.09 -15.00
CA ARG A 345 13.52 16.87 -15.52
C ARG A 345 12.90 17.85 -14.51
N ASN A 346 13.03 17.60 -13.21
CA ASN A 346 12.57 18.56 -12.19
C ASN A 346 13.50 19.77 -12.05
N VAL A 347 14.72 19.72 -12.60
CA VAL A 347 15.66 20.86 -12.63
C VAL A 347 15.50 21.69 -13.91
N ALA A 348 14.81 21.18 -14.93
CA ALA A 348 14.74 21.83 -16.25
C ALA A 348 13.56 22.79 -16.43
N SER A 349 12.70 23.00 -15.42
CA SER A 349 11.55 23.91 -15.54
C SER A 349 11.62 25.20 -14.73
N ASP A 350 12.64 25.43 -13.90
CA ASP A 350 12.77 26.72 -13.20
C ASP A 350 14.24 27.15 -13.10
N THR A 351 14.56 28.19 -13.89
CA THR A 351 15.70 29.12 -13.73
C THR A 351 17.12 28.60 -13.95
N ASN A 352 17.78 29.19 -14.95
CA ASN A 352 19.24 29.32 -15.04
C ASN A 352 19.83 29.84 -13.72
N VAL A 353 20.51 28.97 -12.97
CA VAL A 353 21.51 29.40 -12.00
C VAL A 353 22.80 28.62 -12.27
N LEU A 354 23.72 29.27 -12.98
CA LEU A 354 25.14 28.91 -12.95
C LEU A 354 25.60 28.98 -11.49
N LEU A 355 26.00 27.85 -10.91
CA LEU A 355 26.80 27.83 -9.68
C LEU A 355 28.20 27.33 -10.04
N LEU A 356 29.11 28.32 -10.12
CA LEU A 356 30.55 28.13 -10.21
C LEU A 356 31.05 27.33 -9.00
N TYR A 357 31.72 26.21 -9.24
CA TYR A 357 32.48 25.48 -8.24
C TYR A 357 33.73 26.29 -7.84
N GLY A 358 33.71 26.86 -6.63
CA GLY A 358 34.90 27.42 -5.99
C GLY A 358 35.60 26.36 -5.14
N ARG A 359 36.75 25.87 -5.61
CA ARG A 359 37.76 25.19 -4.78
C ARG A 359 38.24 26.14 -3.68
N LEU A 360 38.23 25.70 -2.43
CA LEU A 360 39.21 26.16 -1.45
C LEU A 360 39.84 24.93 -0.79
N LEU A 361 41.13 24.81 -1.05
CA LEU A 361 42.07 23.95 -0.33
C LEU A 361 42.47 24.67 0.96
N TYR A 362 42.70 23.84 1.99
CA TYR A 362 43.12 24.12 3.38
C TYR A 362 42.02 24.40 4.38
#